data_AF-A0A3E2C9T6-F1
#
_entry.id   AF-A0A3E2C9T6-F1
#
_cell.length_a   1.000
_cell.length_b   1.000
_cell.length_c   1.000
_cell.angle_alpha   90.00
_cell.angle_beta   90.00
_cell.angle_gamma   90.00
#
_symmetry.space_group_name_H-M   'P 1'
#
loop_
_entity.id
_entity.type
_entity.pdbx_description
1 polymer ?
#
loop_
_entity_poly.entity_id
_entity_poly.type
_entity_poly.pdbx_seq_one_letter_code
_entity_poly.pdbx_strand_id
1 'polypeptide(L)' 'MTLINMHTSEGDIKINLFDDKAPITVKNFVDLATGSKEWMNPFTGEKSNEPF' A
#
# COMPACT_ATOMS: atom_id res chain seq x y z
N MET A 1 -9.50 1.76 -12.50
CA MET A 1 -8.39 0.81 -12.57
C MET A 1 -7.15 1.58 -12.18
N THR A 2 -6.40 1.11 -11.18
CA THR A 2 -5.26 1.85 -10.62
C THR A 2 -3.96 1.11 -10.92
N LEU A 3 -3.00 1.79 -11.55
CA LEU A 3 -1.66 1.27 -11.84
C LEU A 3 -0.64 1.88 -10.88
N ILE A 4 0.20 1.04 -10.28
CA ILE A 4 1.30 1.49 -9.42
C ILE A 4 2.61 0.80 -9.80
N ASN A 5 3.74 1.45 -9.49
CA ASN A 5 5.07 0.87 -9.62
C ASN A 5 5.62 0.55 -8.23
N MET A 6 6.02 -0.70 -8.02
CA MET A 6 6.77 -1.12 -6.85
C MET A 6 8.26 -1.16 -7.23
N HIS A 7 9.04 -0.31 -6.56
CA HIS A 7 10.48 -0.21 -6.79
C HIS A 7 11.22 -1.30 -6.03
N THR A 8 12.07 -2.06 -6.73
CA THR A 8 12.96 -3.06 -6.12
C THR A 8 14.40 -2.83 -6.57
N SER A 9 15.38 -3.49 -5.94
CA SER A 9 16.77 -3.42 -6.38
C SER A 9 16.99 -3.96 -7.79
N GLU A 10 16.16 -4.93 -8.21
CA GLU A 10 16.23 -5.58 -9.52
C GLU A 10 15.37 -4.86 -10.57
N GLY A 11 14.75 -3.72 -10.21
CA GLY A 11 13.93 -2.90 -11.08
C GLY A 11 12.47 -2.79 -10.62
N ASP A 12 11.64 -2.22 -11.49
CA ASP A 12 10.26 -1.87 -11.17
C ASP A 12 9.28 -2.99 -11.53
N ILE A 13 8.39 -3.31 -10.59
CA ILE A 13 7.24 -4.20 -10.82
C ILE A 13 6.00 -3.33 -11.02
N LYS A 14 5.36 -3.47 -12.19
CA LYS A 14 4.08 -2.81 -12.48
C LYS A 14 2.92 -3.65 -11.96
N ILE A 15 2.10 -3.06 -11.09
CA ILE A 15 0.95 -3.72 -10.47
C ILE A 15 -0.32 -3.03 -10.94
N ASN A 16 -1.28 -3.82 -11.43
CA ASN A 16 -2.60 -3.36 -11.82
C ASN A 16 -3.63 -3.76 -10.76
N LEU A 17 -4.30 -2.78 -10.17
CA LEU A 17 -5.27 -2.95 -9.10
C LEU A 17 -6.70 -2.69 -9.60
N PHE A 18 -7.60 -3.61 -9.25
CA PHE A 18 -9.01 -3.60 -9.67
C PHE A 18 -9.89 -2.82 -8.69
N ASP A 19 -9.64 -1.51 -8.59
CA ASP A 19 -10.41 -0.55 -7.77
C ASP A 19 -11.91 -0.49 -8.12
N ASP A 20 -12.29 -0.83 -9.36
CA ASP A 20 -13.68 -0.91 -9.81
C ASP A 20 -14.41 -2.14 -9.25
N LYS A 21 -13.67 -3.19 -8.89
CA LYS A 21 -14.21 -4.42 -8.28
C LYS A 21 -14.08 -4.43 -6.76
N ALA A 22 -12.97 -3.92 -6.24
CA ALA A 22 -12.62 -3.96 -4.82
C ALA A 22 -12.13 -2.60 -4.31
N PRO A 23 -12.96 -1.53 -4.38
CA PRO A 23 -12.52 -0.17 -4.11
C PRO A 23 -11.93 0.02 -2.70
N ILE A 24 -12.56 -0.58 -1.69
CA ILE A 24 -12.13 -0.42 -0.28
C ILE A 24 -10.79 -1.13 -0.04
N THR A 25 -10.62 -2.33 -0.58
CA THR A 25 -9.39 -3.11 -0.44
C THR A 25 -8.24 -2.43 -1.16
N VAL A 26 -8.47 -1.98 -2.40
CA VAL A 26 -7.45 -1.28 -3.18
C VAL A 26 -7.05 0.03 -2.50
N LYS A 27 -8.02 0.81 -2.00
CA LYS A 27 -7.70 2.02 -1.24
C LYS A 27 -6.87 1.71 0.01
N ASN A 28 -7.25 0.71 0.79
CA ASN A 28 -6.51 0.34 1.99
C ASN A 28 -5.07 -0.09 1.67
N PHE A 29 -4.88 -0.88 0.60
CA PHE A 29 -3.56 -1.29 0.15
C PHE A 29 -2.69 -0.09 -0.25
N VAL A 30 -3.22 0.80 -1.10
CA VAL A 30 -2.48 1.97 -1.58
C VAL A 30 -2.15 2.91 -0.41
N ASP A 31 -3.13 3.24 0.44
CA ASP A 31 -2.90 4.17 1.56
C ASP A 31 -1.82 3.67 2.53
N LEU A 32 -1.79 2.36 2.81
CA LEU A 32 -0.79 1.76 3.68
C LEU A 32 0.58 1.74 3.00
N ALA A 33 0.65 1.35 1.72
CA ALA A 33 1.89 1.32 0.96
C ALA A 33 2.52 2.70 0.71
N THR A 34 1.71 3.78 0.70
CA THR A 34 2.21 5.16 0.56
C THR A 34 2.41 5.88 1.89
N GLY A 35 2.13 5.24 3.03
CA GLY A 35 2.19 5.87 4.34
C GLY A 35 1.12 6.95 4.56
N SER A 36 0.07 6.98 3.74
CA SER A 36 -1.01 7.96 3.84
C SER A 36 -2.04 7.61 4.93
N LYS A 37 -2.00 6.39 5.46
CA LYS A 37 -2.87 5.91 6.54
C LYS A 37 -2.06 5.42 7.74
N GLU A 38 -2.43 5.89 8.94
CA GLU A 38 -1.86 5.41 10.21
C GLU A 38 -2.24 3.95 10.46
N TRP A 39 -1.27 3.17 10.93
CA TRP A 39 -1.42 1.78 11.32
C TRP A 39 -0.71 1.49 12.64
N MET A 40 -1.08 0.39 13.30
CA MET A 40 -0.44 -0.07 14.53
C MET A 40 0.60 -1.13 14.20
N ASN A 41 1.84 -0.91 14.63
CA ASN A 41 2.93 -1.84 14.40
C ASN A 41 2.69 -3.14 15.19
N PRO A 42 2.62 -4.32 14.53
CA PRO A 42 2.29 -5.56 15.22
C PRO A 42 3.43 -6.07 16.11
N PHE A 43 4.66 -5.57 15.94
CA PHE A 43 5.83 -5.95 16.73
C PHE A 43 6.06 -5.03 17.92
N THR A 44 5.78 -3.73 17.79
CA THR A 44 6.01 -2.75 18.87
C THR A 44 4.74 -2.29 19.56
N GLY A 45 3.57 -2.43 18.93
CA GLY A 45 2.28 -1.90 19.41
C GLY A 45 2.10 -0.39 19.22
N GLU A 46 3.08 0.29 18.62
CA GLU A 46 3.06 1.73 18.44
C GLU A 46 2.37 2.13 17.13
N LYS A 47 1.85 3.36 17.06
CA LYS A 47 1.30 3.93 15.83
C LYS A 47 2.42 4.33 14.87
N SER A 48 2.24 4.08 13.58
CA SER A 48 3.17 4.46 12.52
C SER A 48 2.41 4.94 11.28
N ASN A 49 3.04 5.87 10.54
CA ASN A 49 2.65 6.29 9.20
C ASN A 49 3.72 5.94 8.16
N GLU A 50 4.76 5.19 8.54
CA GLU A 50 5.72 4.69 7.55
C GLU A 50 5.00 3.77 6.57
N PRO A 51 5.43 3.68 5.30
CA PRO A 51 4.94 2.66 4.38
C PRO A 51 4.95 1.27 5.04
N PHE A 52 3.80 0.61 5.05
CA PHE A 52 3.65 -0.74 5.62
C PHE A 52 4.25 -1.81 4.73
#